data_AF-A9IBH4-F1
#
_entry.id   AF-A9IBH4-F1
#
_cell.length_a   1.000
_cell.length_b   1.000
_cell.length_c   1.000
_cell.angle_alpha   90.00
_cell.angle_beta   90.00
_cell.angle_gamma   90.00
#
_symmetry.space_group_name_H-M   'P 1'
#
loop_
_entity.id
_entity.type
_entity.pdbx_description
1 polymer ?
#
loop_
_entity_poly.entity_id
_entity_poly.type
_entity_poly.pdbx_seq_one_letter_code
_entity_poly.pdbx_strand_id
1 'polypeptide(L)'
;MERDLKHLIAIDVGGTFTDLASFNRETGEVRSAKRLTNYGNFFESIAQCLKDAGVPLEESQSFKHGTTLVINALLERRGARIALVTTRGPPLSE
;
A
#
# COMPACT_ATOMS: atom_id res chain seq x y z
N MET A 1 25.64 -13.59 9.47
CA MET A 1 25.29 -12.26 9.99
C MET A 1 23.79 -12.26 10.25
N GLU A 2 23.41 -12.30 11.52
CA GLU A 2 22.00 -12.26 11.93
C GLU A 2 21.48 -10.84 11.70
N ARG A 3 20.34 -10.69 11.01
CA ARG A 3 19.79 -9.37 10.69
C ARG A 3 19.01 -8.86 11.88
N ASP A 4 19.29 -7.63 12.29
CA ASP A 4 18.63 -6.94 13.39
C ASP A 4 17.27 -6.39 12.93
N LEU A 5 16.25 -7.25 12.95
CA LEU A 5 14.89 -6.96 12.48
C LEU A 5 14.05 -6.34 13.60
N LYS A 6 14.00 -5.01 13.65
CA LYS A 6 13.38 -4.25 14.74
C LYS A 6 12.19 -3.39 14.35
N HIS A 7 12.00 -3.10 13.05
CA HIS A 7 10.95 -2.19 12.58
C HIS A 7 9.69 -2.93 12.08
N LEU A 8 8.52 -2.52 12.58
CA LEU A 8 7.23 -2.81 11.98
C LEU A 8 6.85 -1.63 11.07
N ILE A 9 6.84 -1.86 9.77
CA ILE A 9 6.60 -0.81 8.76
C ILE A 9 5.21 -1.02 8.14
N ALA A 10 4.46 0.07 8.02
CA ALA A 10 3.20 0.12 7.31
C ALA A 10 3.22 1.26 6.28
N ILE A 11 2.73 0.98 5.08
CA ILE A 11 2.56 1.91 3.98
C ILE A 11 1.09 1.97 3.59
N ASP A 12 0.59 3.15 3.30
CA ASP A 12 -0.68 3.35 2.59
C ASP A 12 -0.44 4.17 1.31
N VAL A 13 -0.66 3.56 0.15
CA VAL A 13 -0.60 4.25 -1.15
C VAL A 13 -1.99 4.75 -1.51
N GLY A 14 -2.19 6.05 -1.35
CA GLY A 14 -3.42 6.75 -1.72
C GLY A 14 -3.35 7.43 -3.08
N GLY A 15 -4.46 8.08 -3.45
CA GLY A 15 -4.57 8.80 -4.72
C GLY A 15 -3.70 10.06 -4.80
N THR A 16 -3.43 10.73 -3.68
CA THR A 16 -2.63 11.95 -3.65
C THR A 16 -1.30 11.72 -2.96
N PHE A 17 -1.32 11.01 -1.84
CA PHE A 17 -0.16 10.78 -0.99
C PHE A 17 0.09 9.30 -0.77
N THR A 18 1.37 8.98 -0.62
CA THR A 18 1.86 7.74 -0.05
C THR A 18 2.36 8.03 1.35
N ASP A 19 1.79 7.34 2.32
CA ASP A 19 2.05 7.50 3.74
C ASP A 19 2.83 6.32 4.29
N LEU A 20 3.78 6.58 5.18
CA LEU A 20 4.57 5.58 5.89
C LEU A 20 4.50 5.82 7.39
N ALA A 21 4.32 4.73 8.14
CA ALA A 21 4.56 4.68 9.57
C ALA A 21 5.49 3.49 9.90
N SER A 22 6.42 3.71 10.81
CA SER A 22 7.33 2.70 11.33
C SER A 22 7.32 2.72 12.85
N PHE A 23 7.35 1.54 13.47
CA PHE A 23 7.49 1.35 14.91
C PHE A 23 8.71 0.48 15.20
N ASN A 24 9.70 1.02 15.92
CA ASN A 24 10.85 0.27 16.42
C ASN A 24 10.44 -0.44 17.72
N ARG A 25 10.48 -1.78 17.72
CA ARG A 25 10.01 -2.58 18.86
C ARG A 25 10.95 -2.58 20.05
N GLU A 26 12.22 -2.24 19.85
CA GLU A 26 13.22 -2.23 20.92
C GLU A 26 13.22 -0.89 21.66
N THR A 27 13.12 0.21 20.92
CA THR A 27 13.17 1.57 21.49
C THR A 27 11.78 2.15 21.75
N GLY A 28 10.74 1.60 21.12
CA GLY A 28 9.40 2.17 21.11
C GLY A 28 9.24 3.39 20.20
N GLU A 29 10.27 3.75 19.43
CA GLU A 29 10.24 4.92 18.55
C GLU A 29 9.24 4.75 17.40
N VAL A 30 8.43 5.78 17.15
CA VAL A 30 7.57 5.87 15.97
C VAL A 30 8.15 6.90 15.01
N ARG A 31 8.28 6.50 13.74
CA ARG A 31 8.67 7.40 12.64
C ARG A 31 7.61 7.41 11.56
N SER A 32 7.48 8.53 10.87
CA SER A 32 6.54 8.65 9.75
C SER A 32 7.10 9.51 8.63
N ALA A 33 6.59 9.28 7.43
CA ALA A 33 6.90 10.09 6.26
C ALA A 33 5.67 10.13 5.34
N LYS A 34 5.57 11.21 4.56
CA LYS A 34 4.50 11.42 3.57
C LYS A 34 5.12 12.00 2.30
N ARG A 35 4.76 11.42 1.16
CA ARG A 35 5.16 11.92 -0.17
C ARG A 35 3.99 11.91 -1.13
N LEU A 36 4.09 12.69 -2.20
CA LEU A 36 3.13 12.61 -3.30
C LEU A 36 3.21 11.21 -3.94
N THR A 37 2.04 10.66 -4.29
CA THR A 37 1.94 9.39 -5.00
C THR A 37 2.42 9.56 -6.44
N ASN A 38 3.43 8.79 -6.84
CA ASN A 38 3.89 8.71 -8.21
C ASN A 38 3.14 7.59 -8.95
N TYR A 39 2.16 7.96 -9.78
CA TYR A 39 1.38 7.02 -10.59
C TYR A 39 2.19 6.32 -11.69
N GLY A 40 3.33 6.89 -12.09
CA GLY A 40 4.25 6.23 -13.02
C GLY A 40 5.10 5.15 -12.35
N ASN A 41 5.33 5.26 -11.03
CA ASN A 41 6.09 4.30 -10.25
C ASN A 41 5.78 4.42 -8.75
N PHE A 42 4.83 3.63 -8.25
CA PHE A 42 4.46 3.65 -6.83
C PHE A 42 5.61 3.26 -5.89
N PHE A 43 6.52 2.40 -6.35
CA PHE A 43 7.66 1.96 -5.53
C PHE A 43 8.63 3.11 -5.24
N GLU A 44 8.75 4.08 -6.14
CA GLU A 44 9.58 5.26 -5.91
C GLU A 44 9.05 6.10 -4.75
N SER A 45 7.74 6.35 -4.69
CA SER A 45 7.11 7.06 -3.56
C SER A 45 7.35 6.33 -2.23
N ILE A 46 7.26 5.00 -2.22
CA ILE A 46 7.52 4.18 -1.03
C ILE A 46 8.99 4.27 -0.60
N ALA A 47 9.92 4.12 -1.54
CA ALA A 47 11.36 4.22 -1.29
C ALA A 47 11.74 5.61 -0.75
N GLN A 48 11.13 6.66 -1.29
CA GLN A 48 11.32 8.02 -0.81
C GLN A 48 10.82 8.17 0.64
N CYS A 49 9.64 7.64 0.97
CA CYS A 49 9.13 7.67 2.34
C CYS A 49 10.03 6.92 3.33
N LEU A 50 10.56 5.75 2.96
CA LEU A 50 11.53 5.01 3.78
C LEU A 50 12.79 5.84 4.05
N LYS A 51 13.30 6.49 3.00
CA LYS A 51 14.46 7.38 3.09
C LYS A 51 14.20 8.58 4.01
N ASP A 52 13.04 9.23 3.87
CA ASP A 52 12.69 10.41 4.66
C ASP A 52 12.44 10.09 6.13
N ALA A 53 11.84 8.93 6.41
CA ALA A 53 11.70 8.42 7.78
C ALA A 53 13.06 7.95 8.36
N GLY A 54 14.08 7.78 7.53
CA GLY A 54 15.37 7.22 7.95
C GLY A 54 15.24 5.79 8.46
N VAL A 55 14.34 4.99 7.86
CA VAL A 55 14.07 3.61 8.26
C VAL A 55 14.59 2.68 7.16
N PRO A 56 15.68 1.93 7.39
CA PRO A 56 16.18 0.95 6.43
C PRO A 56 15.18 -0.19 6.26
N LEU A 57 14.93 -0.60 5.03
CA LEU A 57 14.01 -1.71 4.74
C LEU A 57 14.60 -3.03 5.25
N GLU A 58 15.92 -3.14 5.32
CA GLU A 58 16.67 -4.32 5.75
C GLU A 58 16.47 -4.63 7.24
N GLU A 59 16.08 -3.63 8.03
CA GLU A 59 15.75 -3.74 9.46
C GLU A 59 14.25 -4.00 9.69
N SER A 60 13.48 -4.17 8.61
CA SER A 60 12.05 -4.45 8.67
C SER A 60 11.79 -5.89 9.12
N GLN A 61 11.20 -6.04 10.30
CA GLN A 61 10.64 -7.32 10.74
C GLN A 61 9.33 -7.64 10.00
N SER A 62 8.54 -6.62 9.72
CA SER A 62 7.33 -6.77 8.91
C SER A 62 7.09 -5.53 8.07
N PHE A 63 6.60 -5.75 6.86
CA PHE A 63 6.23 -4.70 5.93
C PHE A 63 4.79 -4.91 5.48
N LYS A 64 3.91 -3.97 5.82
CA LYS A 64 2.49 -3.99 5.46
C LYS A 64 2.25 -2.94 4.38
N HIS A 65 1.64 -3.36 3.28
CA HIS A 65 1.28 -2.48 2.18
C HIS A 65 -0.25 -2.43 2.04
N GLY A 66 -0.82 -1.25 2.28
CA GLY A 66 -2.20 -0.90 1.98
C GLY A 66 -2.27 0.03 0.78
N THR A 67 -3.40 0.02 0.09
CA THR A 67 -3.69 1.00 -0.96
C THR A 67 -5.18 1.27 -1.06
N THR A 68 -5.54 2.52 -1.32
CA THR A 68 -6.91 2.95 -1.63
C THR A 68 -7.18 3.06 -3.14
N LEU A 69 -6.19 2.76 -4.00
CA LEU A 69 -6.34 2.87 -5.45
C LEU A 69 -7.43 1.94 -6.00
N VAL A 70 -7.59 0.75 -5.42
CA VAL A 70 -8.60 -0.23 -5.87
C VAL A 70 -10.01 0.29 -5.67
N ILE A 71 -10.32 0.80 -4.47
CA ILE A 71 -11.67 1.30 -4.17
C ILE A 71 -11.98 2.57 -4.98
N ASN A 72 -10.98 3.44 -5.19
CA ASN A 72 -11.14 4.63 -6.04
C ASN A 72 -11.42 4.24 -7.49
N ALA A 73 -10.69 3.26 -8.04
CA ALA A 73 -10.93 2.78 -9.39
C ALA A 73 -12.34 2.19 -9.56
N LEU A 74 -12.87 1.50 -8.53
CA LEU A 74 -14.25 1.00 -8.53
C LEU A 74 -15.27 2.14 -8.49
N LEU A 75 -15.11 3.11 -7.58
CA LEU A 75 -16.04 4.24 -7.42
C LEU A 75 -16.08 5.13 -8.66
N GLU A 76 -14.94 5.35 -9.30
CA GLU A 76 -14.80 6.18 -10.50
C GLU A 76 -15.00 5.39 -11.80
N ARG A 77 -15.30 4.08 -11.71
CA ARG A 77 -15.48 3.17 -12.85
C ARG A 77 -14.29 3.19 -13.83
N ARG A 78 -13.06 3.34 -13.32
CA ARG A 78 -11.80 3.36 -14.08
C ARG A 78 -11.14 1.98 -14.15
N GLY A 79 -11.94 0.93 -14.32
CA GLY A 79 -11.46 -0.44 -14.48
C GLY A 79 -11.19 -0.81 -15.94
N ALA A 80 -10.61 -1.99 -16.16
CA ALA A 80 -10.54 -2.57 -17.50
C ALA A 80 -11.93 -2.93 -18.03
N ARG A 81 -12.10 -2.95 -19.36
CA ARG A 81 -13.31 -3.54 -19.96
C ARG A 81 -13.31 -5.05 -19.70
N ILE A 82 -14.36 -5.55 -19.08
CA ILE A 82 -14.52 -6.96 -18.71
C ILE A 82 -15.82 -7.53 -19.28
N ALA A 83 -15.86 -8.86 -19.46
CA ALA A 83 -17.06 -9.60 -19.80
C ALA A 83 -17.38 -10.60 -18.68
N LEU A 84 -18.66 -10.73 -18.33
CA LEU A 84 -19.14 -11.78 -17.43
C LEU A 84 -19.73 -12.91 -18.27
N VAL A 85 -19.10 -14.07 -18.24
CA VAL A 85 -19.64 -15.31 -18.83
C VAL A 85 -20.25 -16.12 -17.70
N THR A 86 -21.54 -16.40 -17.81
CA THR A 86 -22.30 -17.14 -16.80
C THR A 86 -23.23 -18.14 -17.47
N THR A 87 -23.67 -19.15 -16.72
CA THR A 87 -24.71 -20.08 -17.17
C THR A 87 -26.06 -19.37 -17.29
N ARG A 88 -26.97 -19.93 -18.09
CA ARG A 88 -28.36 -19.47 -18.15
C ARG A 88 -28.98 -19.49 -16.74
N GLY A 89 -29.54 -18.36 -16.31
CA GLY A 89 -30.24 -18.25 -15.04
C GLY A 89 -31.59 -18.98 -15.05
N PRO A 90 -32.22 -19.14 -13.89
CA PRO A 90 -33.61 -19.61 -13.81
C PRO A 90 -34.55 -18.66 -14.58
N PRO A 91 -35.73 -19.14 -15.03
CA PRO A 91 -36.72 -18.27 -15.66
C PRO A 91 -37.06 -17.10 -14.72
N LEU A 92 -37.16 -15.88 -15.27
CA LEU A 92 -37.70 -14.76 -14.53
C LEU A 92 -39.18 -15.04 -14.25
N SER A 93 -39.62 -14.91 -13.00
CA SER A 93 -41.05 -14.88 -12.69
C SER A 93 -41.65 -13.59 -13.25
N GLU A 94 -42.84 -13.69 -13.86
CA GLU A 94 -43.64 -12.53 -14.30
C GLU A 94 -44.01 -11.58 -13.16
#